data_AF-A0A938K2B2-F1
#
_entry.id   AF-A0A938K2B2-F1
#
_cell.length_a   1.000
_cell.length_b   1.000
_cell.length_c   1.000
_cell.angle_alpha   90.00
_cell.angle_beta   90.00
_cell.angle_gamma   90.00
#
_symmetry.space_group_name_H-M   'P 1'
#
loop_
_entity.id
_entity.type
_entity.pdbx_description
1 polymer ?
#
loop_
_entity_poly.entity_id
_entity_poly.type
_entity_poly.pdbx_seq_one_letter_code
_entity_poly.pdbx_strand_id
1 'polypeptide(L)'
;MGPRLPSPALAGSRPEGPGTAGAVLVRLAGPPTRDQYWPGPGHRLAPGKNGPGKYHRIQVPSYNISGWYDQVSQATINNYLGMVRHGPERLRKQHKLLMGPWTHAVSFGVTARQGELDFPPQAAPDMRDIVQRWMDYWLKGTGNGILAEPPVRIYVMGANEWRNENEWPLARARYTKYYLRSSGRANSLFGDGALSEEAPASEPADTFVYDPANPVPTIGGNVSMRPPSSGPYDQRSIERRDDVLVYSTPP
;
A
#
# COMPACT_ATOMS: atom_id res chain seq x y z
N MET A 1 66.85 44.35 21.70
CA MET A 1 66.24 43.58 22.81
C MET A 1 64.75 43.52 22.56
N GLY A 2 64.16 42.33 22.63
CA GLY A 2 62.76 42.04 22.30
C GLY A 2 62.68 40.63 21.67
N PRO A 3 62.29 39.57 22.40
CA PRO A 3 62.61 38.20 22.03
C PRO A 3 61.59 37.52 21.10
N ARG A 4 62.06 36.42 20.51
CA ARG A 4 61.43 35.54 19.51
C ARG A 4 60.09 34.94 19.93
N LEU A 5 59.21 34.76 18.94
CA LEU A 5 58.03 33.90 18.98
C LEU A 5 58.40 32.42 19.21
N PRO A 6 57.54 31.67 19.91
CA PRO A 6 57.41 30.23 19.71
C PRO A 6 56.04 29.85 19.14
N SER A 7 56.04 29.01 18.11
CA SER A 7 54.93 28.09 17.81
C SER A 7 54.92 26.98 18.86
N PRO A 8 53.74 26.42 19.19
CA PRO A 8 53.51 25.05 18.75
C PRO A 8 52.07 24.77 18.28
N ALA A 9 51.98 23.80 17.38
CA ALA A 9 50.76 23.16 16.92
C ALA A 9 49.99 22.50 18.07
N LEU A 10 48.66 22.46 17.98
CA LEU A 10 47.85 21.30 18.34
C LEU A 10 46.54 21.36 17.54
N ALA A 11 46.35 20.34 16.71
CA ALA A 11 45.14 20.08 15.96
C ALA A 11 43.97 19.85 16.93
N GLY A 12 42.99 20.74 16.89
CA GLY A 12 41.67 20.48 17.46
C GLY A 12 40.80 19.78 16.42
N SER A 13 40.89 18.46 16.36
CA SER A 13 39.96 17.63 15.61
C SER A 13 38.53 17.88 16.10
N ARG A 14 37.62 18.22 15.18
CA ARG A 14 36.20 17.98 15.40
C ARG A 14 36.03 16.47 15.61
N PRO A 15 35.24 15.99 16.59
CA PRO A 15 34.89 14.60 16.62
C PRO A 15 34.02 14.32 15.39
N GLU A 16 34.60 13.66 14.39
CA GLU A 16 33.84 12.92 13.39
C GLU A 16 33.06 11.84 14.14
N GLY A 17 31.81 12.15 14.49
CA GLY A 17 30.88 11.16 14.99
C GLY A 17 30.61 10.11 13.91
N PRO A 18 30.48 8.82 14.26
CA PRO A 18 30.22 7.77 13.28
C PRO A 18 28.95 8.11 12.52
N GLY A 19 29.08 8.19 11.20
CA GLY A 19 28.06 8.66 10.29
C GLY A 19 26.71 8.02 10.52
N THR A 20 25.67 8.85 10.45
CA THR A 20 24.24 8.48 10.56
C THR A 20 23.83 7.33 9.63
N ALA A 21 24.58 7.05 8.56
CA ALA A 21 24.37 5.89 7.70
C ALA A 21 24.68 4.54 8.36
N GLY A 22 25.74 4.45 9.18
CA GLY A 22 26.17 3.19 9.82
C GLY A 22 25.20 2.71 10.89
N ALA A 23 24.63 3.63 11.68
CA ALA A 23 23.67 3.31 12.73
C ALA A 23 22.32 2.81 12.17
N VAL A 24 21.90 3.27 10.99
CA VAL A 24 20.67 2.81 10.34
C VAL A 24 20.84 1.41 9.75
N LEU A 25 22.00 1.11 9.14
CA LEU A 25 22.30 -0.22 8.60
C LEU A 25 22.39 -1.30 9.69
N VAL A 26 23.07 -1.00 10.81
CA VAL A 26 23.13 -1.92 11.96
C VAL A 26 21.73 -2.19 12.54
N ARG A 27 20.83 -1.18 12.47
CA ARG A 27 19.44 -1.36 12.90
C ARG A 27 18.65 -2.27 11.96
N LEU A 28 18.87 -2.17 10.65
CA LEU A 28 18.26 -3.04 9.63
C LEU A 28 18.77 -4.49 9.67
N ALA A 29 19.98 -4.71 10.18
CA ALA A 29 20.57 -6.03 10.41
C ALA A 29 20.22 -6.64 11.78
N GLY A 30 19.31 -6.03 12.55
CA GLY A 30 18.75 -6.60 13.78
C GLY A 30 18.01 -7.92 13.54
N PRO A 31 17.47 -8.55 14.60
CA PRO A 31 16.77 -9.85 14.49
C PRO A 31 15.79 -9.84 13.32
N PRO A 32 15.84 -10.78 12.36
CA PRO A 32 14.99 -10.72 11.16
C PRO A 32 13.51 -10.96 11.49
N THR A 33 13.24 -11.47 12.70
CA THR A 33 11.92 -11.76 13.21
C THR A 33 11.33 -10.52 13.87
N ARG A 34 10.02 -10.35 13.71
CA ARG A 34 9.27 -9.27 14.35
C ARG A 34 9.20 -9.50 15.86
N ASP A 35 10.14 -8.94 16.59
CA ASP A 35 10.26 -9.04 18.04
C ASP A 35 10.21 -7.66 18.72
N GLN A 36 10.64 -7.58 19.97
CA GLN A 36 10.70 -6.32 20.72
C GLN A 36 11.70 -5.32 20.15
N TYR A 37 12.67 -5.78 19.34
CA TYR A 37 13.63 -4.93 18.62
C TYR A 37 12.97 -4.18 17.46
N TRP A 38 11.95 -4.79 16.86
CA TRP A 38 11.02 -4.15 15.94
C TRP A 38 9.70 -3.82 16.63
N PRO A 39 9.67 -2.86 17.58
CA PRO A 39 8.40 -2.40 18.16
C PRO A 39 7.58 -1.59 17.14
N GLY A 40 7.96 -1.67 15.85
CA GLY A 40 7.54 -0.83 14.75
C GLY A 40 6.04 -0.60 14.77
N PRO A 41 5.60 0.63 14.48
CA PRO A 41 4.19 0.93 14.33
C PRO A 41 3.69 0.22 13.09
N GLY A 42 3.20 -1.00 13.24
CA GLY A 42 2.66 -1.73 12.11
C GLY A 42 2.85 -3.22 12.25
N HIS A 43 1.82 -3.91 12.77
CA HIS A 43 1.40 -5.12 12.07
C HIS A 43 1.24 -4.78 10.57
N ARG A 44 1.15 -5.74 9.65
CA ARG A 44 0.19 -5.50 8.56
C ARG A 44 -1.13 -5.26 9.29
N LEU A 45 -1.47 -3.99 9.53
CA LEU A 45 -2.42 -3.57 10.56
C LEU A 45 -3.79 -4.05 10.13
N ALA A 46 -4.15 -5.30 10.44
CA ALA A 46 -5.55 -5.67 10.50
C ALA A 46 -6.16 -4.70 11.53
N PRO A 47 -7.18 -3.93 11.16
CA PRO A 47 -7.89 -3.09 12.11
C PRO A 47 -8.29 -3.94 13.33
N GLY A 48 -7.83 -3.58 14.53
CA GLY A 48 -8.26 -4.21 15.79
C GLY A 48 -7.30 -5.19 16.48
N LYS A 49 -6.10 -5.51 15.94
CA LYS A 49 -5.21 -6.47 16.61
C LYS A 49 -4.16 -5.91 17.58
N ASN A 50 -3.82 -4.62 17.56
CA ASN A 50 -2.90 -4.00 18.53
C ASN A 50 -3.35 -2.59 18.94
N GLY A 51 -4.39 -2.48 19.76
CA GLY A 51 -4.80 -1.23 20.41
C GLY A 51 -5.04 -0.02 19.48
N PRO A 52 -5.37 1.16 20.03
CA PRO A 52 -5.70 2.35 19.24
C PRO A 52 -4.47 3.09 18.67
N GLY A 53 -3.25 2.53 18.75
CA GLY A 53 -2.03 3.25 18.41
C GLY A 53 -1.95 4.63 19.09
N LYS A 54 -1.50 5.65 18.34
CA LYS A 54 -1.50 7.06 18.78
C LYS A 54 -2.64 7.89 18.15
N TYR A 55 -3.65 7.25 17.55
CA TYR A 55 -4.72 7.95 16.82
C TYR A 55 -5.48 8.94 17.70
N HIS A 56 -5.67 8.64 18.99
CA HIS A 56 -6.29 9.53 19.98
C HIS A 56 -5.55 10.87 20.16
N ARG A 57 -4.27 10.97 19.77
CA ARG A 57 -3.46 12.19 19.86
C ARG A 57 -3.54 13.06 18.60
N ILE A 58 -4.12 12.56 17.52
CA ILE A 58 -4.24 13.30 16.27
C ILE A 58 -5.36 14.32 16.42
N GLN A 59 -5.00 15.60 16.44
CA GLN A 59 -5.94 16.71 16.64
C GLN A 59 -6.37 17.41 15.34
N VAL A 60 -5.94 16.87 14.20
CA VAL A 60 -6.23 17.41 12.86
C VAL A 60 -6.93 16.37 11.98
N PRO A 61 -7.86 16.78 11.11
CA PRO A 61 -8.46 15.92 10.11
C PRO A 61 -7.44 15.58 9.02
N SER A 62 -7.71 14.53 8.24
CA SER A 62 -6.80 14.07 7.19
C SER A 62 -7.55 13.58 5.96
N TYR A 63 -6.99 13.87 4.79
CA TYR A 63 -7.40 13.28 3.53
C TYR A 63 -6.34 12.24 3.13
N ASN A 64 -6.70 10.97 3.26
CA ASN A 64 -5.84 9.84 2.98
C ASN A 64 -5.96 9.49 1.49
N ILE A 65 -4.86 9.53 0.76
CA ILE A 65 -4.87 9.32 -0.70
C ILE A 65 -3.84 8.24 -1.04
N SER A 66 -4.26 7.23 -1.81
CA SER A 66 -3.37 6.18 -2.32
C SER A 66 -3.98 5.53 -3.57
N GLY A 67 -3.28 4.56 -4.16
CA GLY A 67 -3.73 3.83 -5.33
C GLY A 67 -3.85 2.32 -5.07
N TRP A 68 -4.62 1.60 -5.89
CA TRP A 68 -4.78 0.15 -5.75
C TRP A 68 -3.49 -0.62 -6.01
N TYR A 69 -2.61 -0.10 -6.86
CA TYR A 69 -1.28 -0.67 -7.14
C TYR A 69 -0.17 0.03 -6.35
N ASP A 70 -0.51 0.76 -5.28
CA ASP A 70 0.45 1.39 -4.40
C ASP A 70 0.95 0.40 -3.34
N GLN A 71 2.27 0.32 -3.18
CA GLN A 71 2.95 -0.45 -2.13
C GLN A 71 2.47 -0.11 -0.71
N VAL A 72 1.95 1.10 -0.46
CA VAL A 72 1.42 1.53 0.84
C VAL A 72 -0.11 1.59 0.92
N SER A 73 -0.83 1.11 -0.10
CA SER A 73 -2.31 1.11 -0.17
C SER A 73 -2.99 0.65 1.11
N GLN A 74 -2.63 -0.54 1.59
CA GLN A 74 -3.19 -1.09 2.82
C GLN A 74 -2.85 -0.24 4.05
N ALA A 75 -1.65 0.33 4.12
CA ALA A 75 -1.26 1.19 5.23
C ALA A 75 -2.07 2.50 5.25
N THR A 76 -2.34 3.09 4.08
CA THR A 76 -3.19 4.28 3.95
C THR A 76 -4.63 3.99 4.37
N ILE A 77 -5.20 2.86 3.93
CA ILE A 77 -6.53 2.40 4.36
C ILE A 77 -6.55 2.21 5.88
N ASN A 78 -5.53 1.56 6.45
CA ASN A 78 -5.44 1.32 7.89
C ASN A 78 -5.32 2.63 8.69
N ASN A 79 -4.59 3.61 8.17
CA ASN A 79 -4.49 4.93 8.77
C ASN A 79 -5.87 5.60 8.85
N TYR A 80 -6.59 5.64 7.73
CA TYR A 80 -7.96 6.15 7.66
C TYR A 80 -8.87 5.46 8.69
N LEU A 81 -8.89 4.11 8.70
CA LEU A 81 -9.71 3.34 9.64
C LEU A 81 -9.30 3.58 11.11
N GLY A 82 -8.01 3.69 11.38
CA GLY A 82 -7.48 3.99 12.71
C GLY A 82 -7.97 5.33 13.24
N MET A 83 -7.96 6.38 12.40
CA MET A 83 -8.48 7.70 12.77
C MET A 83 -10.00 7.72 12.95
N VAL A 84 -10.75 7.07 12.05
CA VAL A 84 -12.22 6.97 12.16
C VAL A 84 -12.65 6.21 13.42
N ARG A 85 -11.93 5.15 13.81
CA ARG A 85 -12.29 4.30 14.96
C ARG A 85 -11.75 4.81 16.30
N HIS A 86 -10.55 5.38 16.29
CA HIS A 86 -9.78 5.64 17.52
C HIS A 86 -9.30 7.09 17.67
N GLY A 87 -9.56 7.97 16.70
CA GLY A 87 -9.30 9.40 16.83
C GLY A 87 -10.26 10.10 17.81
N PRO A 88 -10.04 11.38 18.11
CA PRO A 88 -10.97 12.20 18.89
C PRO A 88 -12.36 12.22 18.24
N GLU A 89 -13.42 12.05 19.04
CA GLU A 89 -14.80 11.93 18.54
C GLU A 89 -15.20 13.05 17.58
N ARG A 90 -14.82 14.30 17.92
CA ARG A 90 -15.08 15.49 17.09
C ARG A 90 -14.50 15.40 15.68
N LEU A 91 -13.46 14.59 15.45
CA LEU A 91 -12.75 14.47 14.17
C LEU A 91 -13.13 13.23 13.37
N ARG A 92 -13.72 12.20 13.99
CA ARG A 92 -13.92 10.88 13.34
C ARG A 92 -14.68 10.96 12.02
N LYS A 93 -15.65 11.87 11.91
CA LYS A 93 -16.47 12.10 10.69
C LYS A 93 -15.84 13.06 9.68
N GLN A 94 -14.64 13.58 9.97
CA GLN A 94 -13.97 14.58 9.14
C GLN A 94 -12.85 13.99 8.31
N HIS A 95 -12.41 12.76 8.58
CA HIS A 95 -11.38 12.09 7.79
C HIS A 95 -11.94 11.61 6.45
N LYS A 96 -11.12 11.66 5.40
CA LYS A 96 -11.46 11.19 4.05
C LYS A 96 -10.47 10.17 3.51
N LEU A 97 -10.92 9.35 2.58
CA LEU A 97 -10.14 8.35 1.85
C LEU A 97 -10.40 8.47 0.34
N LEU A 98 -9.34 8.55 -0.46
CA LEU A 98 -9.36 8.51 -1.91
C LEU A 98 -8.46 7.36 -2.41
N MET A 99 -9.05 6.39 -3.11
CA MET A 99 -8.33 5.27 -3.72
C MET A 99 -8.54 5.26 -5.23
N GLY A 100 -7.49 5.57 -6.00
CA GLY A 100 -7.52 5.46 -7.47
C GLY A 100 -6.84 4.21 -8.00
N PRO A 101 -6.81 3.97 -9.33
CA PRO A 101 -6.15 2.81 -9.93
C PRO A 101 -4.62 3.00 -10.05
N TRP A 102 -4.01 3.80 -9.18
CA TRP A 102 -2.64 4.28 -9.36
C TRP A 102 -1.58 3.42 -8.68
N THR A 103 -0.34 3.60 -9.12
CA THR A 103 0.89 3.21 -8.43
C THR A 103 1.32 4.28 -7.40
N HIS A 104 2.49 4.12 -6.77
CA HIS A 104 2.93 4.92 -5.62
C HIS A 104 3.10 6.44 -5.85
N ALA A 105 3.26 6.91 -7.08
CA ALA A 105 3.66 8.28 -7.40
C ALA A 105 2.56 9.35 -7.24
N VAL A 106 1.50 9.09 -6.46
CA VAL A 106 0.30 9.94 -6.34
C VAL A 106 0.63 11.41 -5.97
N SER A 107 1.65 11.63 -5.15
CA SER A 107 2.10 12.98 -4.73
C SER A 107 2.74 13.82 -5.85
N PHE A 108 3.17 13.20 -6.95
CA PHE A 108 3.77 13.88 -8.11
C PHE A 108 2.78 14.09 -9.25
N GLY A 109 1.50 13.82 -9.00
CA GLY A 109 0.46 13.73 -10.01
C GLY A 109 0.16 12.28 -10.38
N VAL A 110 -1.02 12.05 -10.92
CA VAL A 110 -1.47 10.73 -11.36
C VAL A 110 -1.64 10.73 -12.87
N THR A 111 -1.25 9.63 -13.50
CA THR A 111 -1.45 9.40 -14.94
C THR A 111 -2.55 8.37 -15.14
N ALA A 112 -3.26 8.48 -16.26
CA ALA A 112 -4.26 7.49 -16.62
C ALA A 112 -3.62 6.14 -17.00
N ARG A 113 -2.40 6.18 -17.57
CA ARG A 113 -1.59 4.98 -17.81
C ARG A 113 -0.96 4.49 -16.51
N GLN A 114 -1.13 3.21 -16.20
CA GLN A 114 -0.55 2.52 -15.05
C GLN A 114 -0.12 1.13 -15.51
N GLY A 115 1.15 0.77 -15.31
CA GLY A 115 1.70 -0.47 -15.87
C GLY A 115 1.44 -0.57 -17.38
N GLU A 116 0.78 -1.64 -17.80
CA GLU A 116 0.39 -1.90 -19.20
C GLU A 116 -1.03 -1.43 -19.55
N LEU A 117 -1.80 -0.94 -18.57
CA LEU A 117 -3.18 -0.49 -18.79
C LEU A 117 -3.27 1.02 -18.94
N ASP A 118 -4.10 1.44 -19.90
CA ASP A 118 -4.54 2.82 -20.05
C ASP A 118 -5.96 2.95 -19.50
N PHE A 119 -6.11 3.60 -18.35
CA PHE A 119 -7.42 3.95 -17.80
C PHE A 119 -7.99 5.20 -18.52
N PRO A 120 -9.32 5.39 -18.54
CA PRO A 120 -9.91 6.62 -19.03
C PRO A 120 -9.39 7.88 -18.32
N PRO A 121 -9.36 9.06 -18.97
CA PRO A 121 -8.78 10.28 -18.41
C PRO A 121 -9.32 10.66 -17.03
N GLN A 122 -10.61 10.42 -16.75
CA GLN A 122 -11.21 10.72 -15.45
C GLN A 122 -10.60 9.91 -14.30
N ALA A 123 -9.92 8.80 -14.57
CA ALA A 123 -9.20 8.01 -13.56
C ALA A 123 -8.00 8.76 -12.98
N ALA A 124 -7.54 9.83 -13.63
CA ALA A 124 -6.42 10.65 -13.23
C ALA A 124 -6.85 12.12 -13.02
N PRO A 125 -7.67 12.43 -11.99
CA PRO A 125 -8.06 13.80 -11.70
C PRO A 125 -6.84 14.64 -11.29
N ASP A 126 -6.93 15.96 -11.44
CA ASP A 126 -5.86 16.85 -10.95
C ASP A 126 -5.79 16.77 -9.42
N MET A 127 -4.71 16.16 -8.92
CA MET A 127 -4.48 16.01 -7.48
C MET A 127 -4.36 17.35 -6.78
N ARG A 128 -3.89 18.40 -7.48
CA ARG A 128 -3.77 19.74 -6.91
C ARG A 128 -5.13 20.31 -6.57
N ASP A 129 -6.14 20.12 -7.42
CA ASP A 129 -7.50 20.58 -7.16
C ASP A 129 -8.09 19.92 -5.90
N ILE A 130 -7.85 18.62 -5.74
CA ILE A 130 -8.33 17.85 -4.57
C ILE A 130 -7.66 18.35 -3.29
N VAL A 131 -6.32 18.48 -3.31
CA VAL A 131 -5.55 18.97 -2.15
C VAL A 131 -5.90 20.43 -1.85
N GLN A 132 -6.04 21.27 -2.87
CA GLN A 132 -6.40 22.67 -2.70
C GLN A 132 -7.80 22.82 -2.09
N ARG A 133 -8.81 22.09 -2.58
CA ARG A 133 -10.16 22.12 -1.96
C ARG A 133 -10.12 21.72 -0.50
N TRP A 134 -9.32 20.71 -0.15
CA TRP A 134 -9.14 20.31 1.25
C TRP A 134 -8.48 21.40 2.10
N MET A 135 -7.39 21.98 1.62
CA MET A 135 -6.68 23.04 2.33
C MET A 135 -7.51 24.32 2.43
N ASP A 136 -8.23 24.72 1.39
CA ASP A 136 -9.09 25.90 1.40
C ASP A 136 -10.21 25.78 2.44
N TYR A 137 -10.79 24.59 2.62
CA TYR A 137 -11.77 24.36 3.67
C TYR A 137 -11.15 24.55 5.06
N TRP A 138 -10.03 23.88 5.36
CA TRP A 138 -9.45 23.86 6.71
C TRP A 138 -8.64 25.10 7.08
N LEU A 139 -7.97 25.72 6.12
CA LEU A 139 -7.03 26.83 6.37
C LEU A 139 -7.64 28.19 6.04
N LYS A 140 -8.62 28.26 5.13
CA LYS A 140 -9.27 29.52 4.74
C LYS A 140 -10.73 29.61 5.17
N GLY A 141 -11.32 28.52 5.68
CA GLY A 141 -12.73 28.49 6.07
C GLY A 141 -13.70 28.49 4.88
N THR A 142 -13.24 28.12 3.68
CA THR A 142 -14.06 28.14 2.47
C THR A 142 -15.14 27.05 2.55
N GLY A 143 -16.42 27.45 2.46
CA GLY A 143 -17.59 26.55 2.44
C GLY A 143 -17.77 25.80 1.12
N ASN A 144 -16.77 25.05 0.65
CA ASN A 144 -16.75 24.36 -0.64
C ASN A 144 -17.41 22.97 -0.67
N GLY A 145 -18.19 22.64 0.37
CA GLY A 145 -18.95 21.40 0.48
C GLY A 145 -18.12 20.12 0.71
N ILE A 146 -16.78 20.20 0.83
CA ILE A 146 -15.94 18.99 0.87
C ILE A 146 -16.34 18.03 2.01
N LEU A 147 -16.73 18.54 3.19
CA LEU A 147 -17.18 17.69 4.30
C LEU A 147 -18.60 17.12 4.15
N ALA A 148 -19.41 17.64 3.21
CA ALA A 148 -20.72 17.08 2.91
C ALA A 148 -20.65 15.89 1.93
N GLU A 149 -19.57 15.79 1.15
CA GLU A 149 -19.30 14.63 0.29
C GLU A 149 -19.04 13.38 1.14
N PRO A 150 -19.39 12.17 0.65
CA PRO A 150 -19.07 10.93 1.34
C PRO A 150 -17.57 10.82 1.70
N PRO A 151 -17.24 10.21 2.84
CA PRO A 151 -15.87 10.17 3.36
C PRO A 151 -14.94 9.26 2.55
N VAL A 152 -15.48 8.32 1.77
CA VAL A 152 -14.68 7.39 0.97
C VAL A 152 -15.02 7.58 -0.51
N ARG A 153 -14.00 7.75 -1.34
CA ARG A 153 -14.11 7.79 -2.79
C ARG A 153 -13.13 6.79 -3.39
N ILE A 154 -13.65 5.86 -4.18
CA ILE A 154 -12.85 4.79 -4.79
C ILE A 154 -13.06 4.75 -6.30
N TYR A 155 -12.02 4.38 -7.03
CA TYR A 155 -12.13 4.05 -8.44
C TYR A 155 -12.39 2.55 -8.58
N VAL A 156 -13.49 2.20 -9.24
CA VAL A 156 -13.89 0.81 -9.48
C VAL A 156 -13.30 0.37 -10.82
N MET A 157 -12.18 -0.35 -10.77
CA MET A 157 -11.56 -0.96 -11.95
C MET A 157 -12.50 -1.99 -12.58
N GLY A 158 -12.42 -2.18 -13.90
CA GLY A 158 -13.40 -2.96 -14.67
C GLY A 158 -14.60 -2.11 -15.09
N ALA A 159 -15.30 -1.50 -14.14
CA ALA A 159 -16.40 -0.55 -14.42
C ALA A 159 -15.90 0.83 -14.91
N ASN A 160 -14.65 1.18 -14.57
CA ASN A 160 -13.99 2.44 -14.96
C ASN A 160 -14.70 3.72 -14.49
N GLU A 161 -15.19 3.70 -13.25
CA GLU A 161 -15.96 4.79 -12.66
C GLU A 161 -15.48 5.14 -11.24
N TRP A 162 -15.67 6.41 -10.87
CA TRP A 162 -15.54 6.86 -9.50
C TRP A 162 -16.82 6.58 -8.72
N ARG A 163 -16.70 5.92 -7.57
CA ARG A 163 -17.81 5.64 -6.67
C ARG A 163 -17.56 6.24 -5.30
N ASN A 164 -18.57 6.94 -4.78
CA ASN A 164 -18.56 7.50 -3.44
C ASN A 164 -19.23 6.54 -2.46
N GLU A 165 -18.67 6.44 -1.26
CA GLU A 165 -19.03 5.46 -0.24
C GLU A 165 -19.01 6.09 1.15
N ASN A 166 -19.91 5.61 2.02
CA ASN A 166 -20.05 6.15 3.37
C ASN A 166 -19.11 5.51 4.39
N GLU A 167 -18.52 4.35 4.06
CA GLU A 167 -17.64 3.62 4.95
C GLU A 167 -16.71 2.67 4.20
N TRP A 168 -15.68 2.21 4.90
CA TRP A 168 -14.78 1.15 4.46
C TRP A 168 -14.53 0.15 5.60
N PRO A 169 -14.58 -1.17 5.36
CA PRO A 169 -15.12 -1.83 4.17
C PRO A 169 -16.57 -1.43 3.88
N LEU A 170 -17.08 -1.72 2.67
CA LEU A 170 -18.44 -1.34 2.29
C LEU A 170 -19.48 -2.11 3.14
N ALA A 171 -20.49 -1.41 3.69
CA ALA A 171 -21.59 -2.01 4.45
C ALA A 171 -22.21 -3.24 3.79
N ARG A 172 -22.38 -3.12 2.47
CA ARG A 172 -23.06 -4.10 1.62
C ARG A 172 -22.15 -5.20 1.11
N ALA A 173 -20.87 -5.20 1.48
CA ALA A 173 -19.94 -6.24 1.07
C ALA A 173 -20.37 -7.59 1.66
N ARG A 174 -20.47 -8.61 0.80
CA ARG A 174 -20.68 -9.99 1.20
C ARG A 174 -19.37 -10.74 1.02
N TYR A 175 -18.83 -11.28 2.12
CA TYR A 175 -17.64 -12.10 2.07
C TYR A 175 -18.01 -13.48 1.50
N THR A 176 -17.74 -13.69 0.22
CA THR A 176 -17.98 -14.95 -0.48
C THR A 176 -16.69 -15.76 -0.52
N LYS A 177 -16.76 -17.04 -0.15
CA LYS A 177 -15.63 -17.96 -0.27
C LYS A 177 -15.60 -18.53 -1.68
N TYR A 178 -14.47 -18.41 -2.35
CA TYR A 178 -14.13 -19.23 -3.52
C TYR A 178 -13.10 -20.26 -3.09
N TYR A 179 -13.41 -21.52 -3.31
CA TYR A 179 -12.57 -22.67 -3.03
C TYR A 179 -11.76 -23.05 -4.27
N LEU A 180 -10.52 -23.48 -4.05
CA LEU A 180 -9.65 -24.07 -5.06
C LEU A 180 -10.18 -25.48 -5.39
N ARG A 181 -10.24 -25.81 -6.68
CA ARG A 181 -10.72 -27.10 -7.22
C ARG A 181 -9.74 -27.55 -8.31
N SER A 182 -9.42 -28.84 -8.39
CA SER A 182 -8.55 -29.41 -9.44
C SER A 182 -8.62 -30.95 -9.44
N SER A 183 -8.17 -31.60 -10.52
CA SER A 183 -7.82 -33.02 -10.53
C SER A 183 -6.33 -33.29 -10.24
N GLY A 184 -5.65 -32.38 -9.54
CA GLY A 184 -4.25 -32.48 -9.14
C GLY A 184 -3.28 -32.01 -10.22
N ARG A 185 -3.77 -31.14 -11.12
CA ARG A 185 -3.06 -30.65 -12.31
C ARG A 185 -3.26 -29.14 -12.50
N ALA A 186 -3.33 -28.36 -11.42
CA ALA A 186 -3.45 -26.91 -11.50
C ALA A 186 -2.14 -26.18 -11.90
N ASN A 187 -1.05 -26.91 -12.18
CA ASN A 187 0.22 -26.31 -12.62
C ASN A 187 0.06 -25.62 -13.97
N SER A 188 0.48 -24.34 -14.01
CA SER A 188 0.39 -23.42 -15.15
C SER A 188 -1.03 -23.10 -15.63
N LEU A 189 -1.15 -22.13 -16.54
CA LEU A 189 -2.39 -21.76 -17.22
C LEU A 189 -2.92 -22.86 -18.16
N PHE A 190 -2.15 -23.92 -18.37
CA PHE A 190 -2.58 -25.12 -19.11
C PHE A 190 -3.17 -26.20 -18.20
N GLY A 191 -3.17 -25.96 -16.89
CA GLY A 191 -3.74 -26.85 -15.90
C GLY A 191 -5.26 -26.84 -15.85
N ASP A 192 -5.82 -27.52 -14.86
CA ASP A 192 -7.26 -27.69 -14.65
C ASP A 192 -7.79 -27.02 -13.38
N GLY A 193 -7.00 -26.10 -12.80
CA GLY A 193 -7.39 -25.39 -11.59
C GLY A 193 -8.61 -24.51 -11.83
N ALA A 194 -9.61 -24.64 -10.96
CA ALA A 194 -10.83 -23.86 -10.99
C ALA A 194 -11.15 -23.24 -9.63
N LEU A 195 -11.91 -22.14 -9.66
CA LEU A 195 -12.51 -21.50 -8.49
C LEU A 195 -14.02 -21.77 -8.47
N SER A 196 -14.53 -22.21 -7.32
CA SER A 196 -15.97 -22.45 -7.11
C SER A 196 -16.43 -21.95 -5.74
N GLU A 197 -17.68 -21.51 -5.64
CA GLU A 197 -18.31 -21.21 -4.32
C GLU A 197 -18.70 -22.50 -3.57
N GLU A 198 -18.74 -23.63 -4.26
CA GLU A 198 -19.00 -24.93 -3.66
C GLU A 198 -17.75 -25.47 -2.95
N ALA A 199 -17.93 -25.89 -1.69
CA ALA A 199 -16.85 -26.45 -0.90
C ALA A 199 -16.33 -27.76 -1.50
N PRO A 200 -15.02 -28.03 -1.39
CA PRO A 200 -14.47 -29.20 -2.02
C PRO A 200 -14.86 -30.51 -1.35
N ALA A 201 -15.04 -31.55 -2.15
CA ALA A 201 -15.18 -32.93 -1.70
C ALA A 201 -13.78 -33.56 -1.51
N SER A 202 -13.64 -34.86 -1.78
CA SER A 202 -12.33 -35.50 -1.84
C SER A 202 -11.69 -35.24 -3.20
N GLU A 203 -10.76 -34.29 -3.25
CA GLU A 203 -9.96 -33.98 -4.45
C GLU A 203 -8.47 -34.17 -4.17
N PRO A 204 -7.69 -34.58 -5.19
CA PRO A 204 -6.24 -34.64 -5.07
C PRO A 204 -5.65 -33.25 -4.80
N ALA A 205 -4.52 -33.23 -4.09
CA ALA A 205 -3.77 -31.99 -3.88
C ALA A 205 -2.95 -31.64 -5.13
N ASP A 206 -2.85 -30.35 -5.42
CA ASP A 206 -1.89 -29.81 -6.37
C ASP A 206 -0.50 -29.66 -5.73
N THR A 207 0.54 -30.00 -6.48
CA THR A 207 1.94 -29.93 -6.01
C THR A 207 2.80 -29.17 -7.01
N PHE A 208 3.75 -28.39 -6.50
CA PHE A 208 4.74 -27.71 -7.33
C PHE A 208 6.12 -27.79 -6.66
N VAL A 209 7.16 -27.62 -7.46
CA VAL A 209 8.55 -27.59 -6.98
C VAL A 209 9.04 -26.16 -6.96
N TYR A 210 9.40 -25.67 -5.78
CA TYR A 210 10.07 -24.37 -5.65
C TYR A 210 11.58 -24.55 -5.75
N ASP A 211 12.18 -23.97 -6.79
CA ASP A 211 13.63 -23.87 -6.96
C ASP A 211 14.11 -22.45 -6.61
N PRO A 212 14.81 -22.24 -5.48
CA PRO A 212 15.36 -20.93 -5.13
C PRO A 212 16.36 -20.36 -6.14
N ALA A 213 16.97 -21.20 -7.00
CA ALA A 213 17.86 -20.76 -8.07
C ALA A 213 17.09 -20.24 -9.30
N ASN A 214 15.79 -20.54 -9.39
CA ASN A 214 14.88 -20.07 -10.43
C ASN A 214 13.58 -19.52 -9.81
N PRO A 215 13.64 -18.43 -9.03
CA PRO A 215 12.45 -17.86 -8.41
C PRO A 215 11.48 -17.32 -9.45
N VAL A 216 10.18 -17.34 -9.14
CA VAL A 216 9.16 -16.69 -9.97
C VAL A 216 9.45 -15.18 -10.05
N PRO A 217 9.61 -14.60 -11.25
CA PRO A 217 9.89 -13.18 -11.39
C PRO A 217 8.68 -12.35 -10.94
N THR A 218 8.92 -11.24 -10.26
CA THR A 218 7.86 -10.29 -9.93
C THR A 218 7.56 -9.40 -11.13
N ILE A 219 6.31 -9.36 -11.59
CA ILE A 219 5.86 -8.55 -12.72
C ILE A 219 4.62 -7.76 -12.29
N GLY A 220 4.75 -6.44 -12.15
CA GLY A 220 3.64 -5.57 -11.74
C GLY A 220 3.27 -5.69 -10.26
N GLY A 221 1.99 -5.51 -9.98
CA GLY A 221 1.44 -5.48 -8.63
C GLY A 221 1.81 -4.20 -7.87
N ASN A 222 1.85 -4.28 -6.55
CA ASN A 222 2.10 -3.17 -5.64
C ASN A 222 3.58 -3.07 -5.22
N VAL A 223 4.50 -3.28 -6.16
CA VAL A 223 5.94 -3.17 -5.90
C VAL A 223 6.40 -1.72 -5.75
N SER A 224 7.60 -1.54 -5.20
CA SER A 224 8.20 -0.23 -5.04
C SER A 224 8.53 0.45 -6.37
N MET A 225 8.85 1.74 -6.35
CA MET A 225 9.14 2.54 -7.56
C MET A 225 10.43 2.13 -8.31
N ARG A 226 11.17 1.12 -7.83
CA ARG A 226 12.38 0.59 -8.49
C ARG A 226 12.04 -0.70 -9.20
N PRO A 227 12.73 -1.03 -10.32
CA PRO A 227 12.44 -2.24 -11.08
C PRO A 227 12.32 -3.48 -10.17
N PRO A 228 11.30 -4.33 -10.39
CA PRO A 228 10.33 -4.31 -11.49
C PRO A 228 9.29 -3.19 -11.39
N SER A 229 8.73 -2.78 -12.54
CA SER A 229 7.70 -1.74 -12.61
C SER A 229 6.42 -2.16 -11.87
N SER A 230 5.81 -1.23 -11.13
CA SER A 230 4.52 -1.43 -10.46
C SER A 230 3.35 -1.18 -11.39
N GLY A 231 2.18 -1.67 -10.99
CA GLY A 231 0.93 -1.50 -11.74
C GLY A 231 0.37 -2.81 -12.29
N PRO A 232 -0.71 -2.73 -13.06
CA PRO A 232 -1.30 -3.88 -13.73
C PRO A 232 -0.40 -4.31 -14.90
N TYR A 233 0.07 -5.56 -14.83
CA TYR A 233 0.82 -6.21 -15.90
C TYR A 233 0.22 -7.58 -16.19
N ASP A 234 0.33 -8.01 -17.42
CA ASP A 234 -0.06 -9.33 -17.86
C ASP A 234 0.75 -10.44 -17.15
N GLN A 235 0.05 -11.33 -16.46
CA GLN A 235 0.66 -12.43 -15.70
C GLN A 235 0.88 -13.69 -16.56
N ARG A 236 0.40 -13.74 -17.82
CA ARG A 236 0.47 -14.95 -18.67
C ARG A 236 1.88 -15.52 -18.85
N SER A 237 2.93 -14.71 -18.74
CA SER A 237 4.31 -15.19 -18.81
C SER A 237 4.73 -15.97 -17.57
N ILE A 238 4.27 -15.55 -16.38
CA ILE A 238 4.47 -16.23 -15.10
C ILE A 238 3.57 -17.45 -15.01
N GLU A 239 2.30 -17.31 -15.40
CA GLU A 239 1.31 -18.37 -15.34
C GLU A 239 1.66 -19.56 -16.25
N ARG A 240 2.62 -19.46 -17.17
CA ARG A 240 3.11 -20.60 -17.98
C ARG A 240 4.05 -21.54 -17.22
N ARG A 241 4.54 -21.14 -16.05
CA ARG A 241 5.53 -21.92 -15.31
C ARG A 241 4.87 -23.06 -14.53
N ASP A 242 5.54 -24.21 -14.47
CA ASP A 242 5.07 -25.37 -13.72
C ASP A 242 5.13 -25.17 -12.20
N ASP A 243 5.94 -24.22 -11.72
CA ASP A 243 6.03 -23.84 -10.30
C ASP A 243 4.98 -22.80 -9.87
N VAL A 244 4.00 -22.52 -10.74
CA VAL A 244 2.87 -21.61 -10.49
C VAL A 244 1.57 -22.38 -10.65
N LEU A 245 0.76 -22.44 -9.61
CA LEU A 245 -0.58 -23.03 -9.67
C LEU A 245 -1.60 -21.95 -10.08
N VAL A 246 -2.44 -22.24 -11.08
CA VAL A 246 -3.41 -21.30 -11.66
C VAL A 246 -4.82 -21.83 -11.44
N TYR A 247 -5.73 -20.97 -10.94
CA TYR A 247 -7.13 -21.30 -10.72
C TYR A 247 -8.01 -20.15 -11.23
N SER A 248 -9.04 -20.46 -12.00
CA SER A 248 -9.95 -19.47 -12.60
C SER A 248 -11.41 -19.87 -12.44
N THR A 249 -12.32 -18.90 -12.48
CA THR A 249 -13.75 -19.20 -12.65
C THR A 249 -14.04 -19.54 -14.12
N PRO A 250 -15.17 -20.20 -14.41
CA PRO A 250 -15.69 -20.23 -15.77
C PRO A 250 -15.88 -18.80 -16.34
N PRO A 251 -15.88 -18.64 -17.68
CA PRO A 251 -16.11 -17.36 -18.35
C PRO A 251 -17.45 -16.70 -18.01
#